data_AF-A0A2D6JI03-F1
#
_entry.id   AF-A0A2D6JI03-F1
#
_cell.length_a   1.000
_cell.length_b   1.000
_cell.length_c   1.000
_cell.angle_alpha   90.00
_cell.angle_beta   90.00
_cell.angle_gamma   90.00
#
_symmetry.space_group_name_H-M   'P 1'
#
loop_
_entity.id
_entity.type
_entity.pdbx_description
1 polymer ?
#
loop_
_entity_poly.entity_id
_entity_poly.type
_entity_poly.pdbx_seq_one_letter_code
_entity_poly.pdbx_strand_id
1 'polypeptide(L)'
;MSIIRFLLIGLMFLLSQSIYSQQKIDPLYRVALGIATPGSGPDFMGHLFIYFGEDKTLLEEGTVYEFNMDRNDSILEEDASPIRRFLGEGHRLYLREYLVGIKTLQYRLENRSVFYYFLDLDQEDILSLKSELSKEKKRREGIALYDYNVFMKSCLTEMLKIINPYLLKNNFPAIEFFNVEEAFSGFKRFVSGELLFANNAPFTLAPKLAKHPAVMDVQKILPQYVQEIELTMAFYRSIESVDKDCSMNSEFIDLMEHLILEDSFLYDEPMFKLFKGIKKRCLKQDSFSNMIFLWYLKADKTKDKIKIENEFSEELG
;
A
#
# COMPACT_ATOMS: atom_id res chain seq x y z
N MET A 1 57.50 31.76 6.58
CA MET A 1 56.84 30.57 5.99
C MET A 1 55.79 29.89 6.88
N SER A 2 55.52 30.36 8.11
CA SER A 2 54.58 29.69 9.04
C SER A 2 53.09 29.98 8.74
N ILE A 3 52.74 31.24 8.46
CA ILE A 3 51.34 31.70 8.35
C ILE A 3 50.58 31.05 7.19
N ILE A 4 51.24 30.87 6.04
CA ILE A 4 50.61 30.28 4.84
C ILE A 4 50.22 28.82 5.08
N ARG A 5 50.99 28.07 5.88
CA ARG A 5 50.67 26.67 6.22
C ARG A 5 49.46 26.58 7.14
N PHE A 6 49.33 27.48 8.12
CA PHE A 6 48.16 27.52 8.99
C PHE A 6 46.88 27.91 8.23
N LEU A 7 46.99 28.84 7.28
CA LEU A 7 45.88 29.23 6.41
C LEU A 7 45.41 28.09 5.51
N LEU A 8 46.33 27.34 4.91
CA LEU A 8 46.01 26.16 4.10
C LEU A 8 45.35 25.05 4.92
N ILE A 9 45.85 24.77 6.13
CA ILE A 9 45.26 23.75 7.01
C ILE A 9 43.85 24.16 7.46
N GLY A 10 43.65 25.44 7.81
CA GLY A 10 42.33 25.97 8.16
C GLY A 10 41.34 25.91 7.00
N LEU A 11 41.79 26.21 5.77
CA LEU A 11 40.96 26.11 4.57
C LEU A 11 40.58 24.67 4.25
N MET A 12 41.51 23.72 4.40
CA MET A 12 41.21 22.29 4.21
C MET A 12 40.24 21.77 5.28
N PHE A 13 40.30 22.27 6.51
CA PHE A 13 39.33 21.92 7.57
C PHE A 13 37.92 22.45 7.28
N LEU A 14 37.81 23.68 6.78
CA LEU A 14 36.53 24.27 6.38
C LEU A 14 35.94 23.54 5.16
N LEU A 15 36.78 23.19 4.18
CA LEU A 15 36.36 22.42 3.01
C LEU A 15 35.98 20.98 3.40
N SER A 16 36.71 20.33 4.32
CA SER A 16 36.36 18.98 4.78
C SER A 16 35.02 18.94 5.53
N GLN A 17 34.66 19.99 6.27
CA GLN A 17 33.33 20.07 6.90
C GLN A 17 32.21 20.23 5.86
N SER A 18 32.44 21.00 4.79
CA SER A 18 31.47 21.15 3.70
C SER A 18 31.28 19.87 2.87
N ILE A 19 32.33 19.05 2.74
CA ILE A 19 32.28 17.77 2.02
C ILE A 19 31.63 16.69 2.90
N TYR A 20 31.88 16.69 4.21
CA TYR A 20 31.22 15.77 5.15
C TYR A 20 29.72 16.07 5.33
N SER A 21 29.28 17.31 5.14
CA SER A 21 27.84 17.64 5.26
C SER A 21 27.02 17.25 4.01
N GLN A 22 27.63 16.74 2.94
CA GLN A 22 26.93 16.37 1.70
C GLN A 22 26.93 14.86 1.39
N GLN A 23 27.64 14.02 2.14
CA GLN A 23 27.40 12.58 2.11
C GLN A 23 26.37 12.22 3.18
N LYS A 24 25.08 12.39 2.85
CA LYS A 24 24.02 11.64 3.53
C LYS A 24 24.32 10.16 3.28
N ILE A 25 24.91 9.50 4.27
CA ILE A 25 25.00 8.04 4.28
C ILE A 25 23.56 7.55 4.16
N ASP A 26 23.29 6.75 3.13
CA ASP A 26 21.97 6.16 2.97
C ASP A 26 21.62 5.38 4.25
N PRO A 27 20.50 5.69 4.91
CA PRO A 27 20.22 5.12 6.21
C PRO A 27 20.00 3.61 6.04
N LEU A 28 20.67 2.82 6.90
CA LEU A 28 20.54 1.37 6.96
C LEU A 28 19.10 0.93 7.28
N TYR A 29 18.30 1.83 7.85
CA TYR A 29 16.89 1.63 8.13
C TYR A 29 16.09 2.72 7.46
N ARG A 30 14.94 2.36 6.90
CA ARG A 30 13.96 3.30 6.37
C ARG A 30 12.67 3.22 7.17
N VAL A 31 11.95 4.33 7.15
CA VAL A 31 10.61 4.42 7.68
C VAL A 31 9.69 5.05 6.63
N ALA A 32 8.46 4.55 6.54
CA ALA A 32 7.44 5.13 5.69
C ALA A 32 6.11 5.22 6.42
N LEU A 33 5.37 6.29 6.16
CA LEU A 33 3.93 6.30 6.44
C LEU A 33 3.23 5.55 5.33
N GLY A 34 2.50 4.50 5.70
CA GLY A 34 1.73 3.68 4.78
C GLY A 34 0.26 4.06 4.82
N ILE A 35 -0.36 4.25 3.66
CA ILE A 35 -1.80 4.49 3.51
C ILE A 35 -2.40 3.38 2.66
N ALA A 36 -3.31 2.60 3.24
CA ALA A 36 -4.21 1.74 2.50
C ALA A 36 -5.48 2.51 2.12
N THR A 37 -5.91 2.43 0.85
CA THR A 37 -7.16 3.07 0.40
C THR A 37 -8.38 2.53 1.16
N PRO A 38 -9.53 3.23 1.11
CA PRO A 38 -10.81 2.68 1.57
C PRO A 38 -11.05 1.25 1.10
N GLY A 39 -11.51 0.39 2.03
CA GLY A 39 -11.93 -0.99 1.80
C GLY A 39 -13.39 -1.22 2.23
N SER A 40 -13.79 -2.48 2.39
CA SER A 40 -15.14 -2.84 2.85
C SER A 40 -15.30 -2.77 4.37
N GLY A 41 -16.54 -2.58 4.86
CA GLY A 41 -16.86 -2.69 6.28
C GLY A 41 -16.17 -1.63 7.14
N PRO A 42 -15.51 -1.98 8.26
CA PRO A 42 -14.85 -1.02 9.15
C PRO A 42 -13.66 -0.28 8.48
N ASP A 43 -13.15 -0.78 7.36
CA ASP A 43 -12.01 -0.23 6.61
C ASP A 43 -12.39 0.83 5.57
N PHE A 44 -13.66 1.25 5.51
CA PHE A 44 -14.19 2.19 4.53
C PHE A 44 -13.57 3.60 4.53
N MET A 45 -12.74 3.92 5.53
CA MET A 45 -11.97 5.17 5.59
C MET A 45 -10.53 5.05 5.07
N GLY A 46 -10.10 3.83 4.75
CA GLY A 46 -8.70 3.53 4.57
C GLY A 46 -8.01 3.32 5.91
N HIS A 47 -6.69 3.14 5.88
CA HIS A 47 -5.91 2.88 7.08
C HIS A 47 -4.55 3.57 7.00
N LEU A 48 -4.14 4.22 8.09
CA LEU A 48 -2.77 4.74 8.25
C LEU A 48 -1.98 3.77 9.11
N PHE A 49 -0.80 3.40 8.62
CA PHE A 49 0.15 2.57 9.33
C PHE A 49 1.57 3.13 9.14
N ILE A 50 2.53 2.59 9.88
CA ILE A 50 3.94 2.96 9.73
C ILE A 50 4.77 1.71 9.47
N TYR A 51 5.63 1.79 8.46
CA TYR A 51 6.52 0.74 8.01
C TYR A 51 7.95 1.03 8.44
N PHE A 52 8.68 0.00 8.86
CA PHE A 52 10.12 0.00 9.11
C PHE A 52 10.78 -1.10 8.30
N GLY A 53 11.80 -0.77 7.53
CA GLY A 53 12.55 -1.72 6.69
C GLY A 53 14.04 -1.45 6.68
N GLU A 54 14.82 -2.43 6.22
CA GLU A 54 16.29 -2.34 6.13
C GLU A 54 16.76 -2.03 4.69
N ASP A 55 15.98 -2.38 3.66
CA ASP A 55 16.34 -2.17 2.24
C ASP A 55 15.34 -1.24 1.53
N LYS A 56 15.85 -0.41 0.60
CA LYS A 56 15.06 0.48 -0.28
C LYS A 56 14.17 -0.27 -1.27
N THR A 57 14.54 -1.51 -1.60
CA THR A 57 14.00 -2.24 -2.76
C THR A 57 13.02 -3.34 -2.39
N LEU A 58 13.03 -3.82 -1.14
CA LEU A 58 12.26 -4.97 -0.71
C LEU A 58 11.21 -4.57 0.33
N LEU A 59 10.00 -4.21 -0.13
CA LEU A 59 8.80 -4.09 0.72
C LEU A 59 8.34 -5.44 1.30
N GLU A 60 9.07 -6.52 1.06
CA GLU A 60 8.79 -7.86 1.57
C GLU A 60 9.40 -8.09 2.96
N GLU A 61 10.45 -7.34 3.30
CA GLU A 61 11.20 -7.46 4.55
C GLU A 61 11.00 -6.20 5.40
N GLY A 62 10.39 -6.37 6.57
CA GLY A 62 10.16 -5.28 7.50
C GLY A 62 8.94 -5.47 8.40
N THR A 63 8.68 -4.45 9.18
CA THR A 63 7.65 -4.45 10.22
C THR A 63 6.68 -3.30 10.00
N VAL A 64 5.39 -3.58 10.12
CA VAL A 64 4.32 -2.59 10.07
C VAL A 64 3.69 -2.48 11.45
N TYR A 65 3.48 -1.25 11.92
CA TYR A 65 2.65 -0.96 13.09
C TYR A 65 1.38 -0.24 12.66
N GLU A 66 0.24 -0.71 13.16
CA GLU A 66 -1.07 -0.15 12.81
C GLU A 66 -1.99 -0.08 14.04
N PHE A 67 -2.68 1.04 14.16
CA PHE A 67 -3.68 1.24 15.20
C PHE A 67 -5.02 0.71 14.71
N ASN A 68 -5.49 -0.37 15.32
CA ASN A 68 -6.78 -0.98 15.01
C ASN A 68 -7.78 -0.78 16.14
N MET A 69 -9.02 -1.10 15.85
CA MET A 69 -10.11 -1.09 16.81
C MET A 69 -10.64 -2.50 17.04
N ASP A 70 -10.92 -2.84 18.30
CA ASP A 70 -11.66 -4.03 18.68
C ASP A 70 -12.98 -3.61 19.30
N ARG A 71 -14.02 -4.38 19.05
CA ARG A 71 -15.37 -4.10 19.53
C ARG A 71 -15.67 -5.00 20.72
N ASN A 72 -16.13 -4.43 21.82
CA ASN A 72 -16.71 -5.22 22.90
C ASN A 72 -18.23 -5.13 22.85
N ASP A 73 -18.87 -6.22 22.43
CA ASP A 73 -20.32 -6.30 22.32
C ASP A 73 -21.04 -6.17 23.67
N SER A 74 -20.43 -6.60 24.77
CA SER A 74 -21.03 -6.48 26.12
C SER A 74 -21.18 -5.04 26.63
N ILE A 75 -20.43 -4.07 26.08
CA ILE A 75 -20.56 -2.64 26.41
C ILE A 75 -21.68 -1.98 25.58
N LEU A 76 -22.05 -2.59 24.46
CA LEU A 76 -22.99 -2.04 23.48
C LEU A 76 -24.43 -2.57 23.61
N GLU A 77 -24.63 -3.56 24.49
CA GLU A 77 -25.94 -4.16 24.80
C GLU A 77 -26.89 -3.18 25.52
N GLU A 78 -26.38 -2.10 26.11
CA GLU A 78 -27.18 -1.03 26.71
C GLU A 78 -27.13 0.26 25.86
N ASP A 79 -28.19 0.54 25.10
CA ASP A 79 -28.59 1.87 24.58
C ASP A 79 -27.60 2.73 23.76
N ALA A 80 -26.52 2.17 23.23
CA ALA A 80 -25.65 2.92 22.31
C ALA A 80 -26.35 3.14 20.96
N SER A 81 -26.86 4.36 20.72
CA SER A 81 -27.44 4.74 19.44
C SER A 81 -26.44 4.50 18.27
N PRO A 82 -26.92 4.26 17.04
CA PRO A 82 -26.03 4.04 15.88
C PRO A 82 -24.97 5.13 15.71
N ILE A 83 -25.29 6.37 16.08
CA ILE A 83 -24.37 7.50 16.06
C ILE A 83 -23.24 7.33 17.09
N ARG A 84 -23.54 6.92 18.32
CA ARG A 84 -22.52 6.70 19.37
C ARG A 84 -21.56 5.57 19.00
N ARG A 85 -22.09 4.48 18.44
CA ARG A 85 -21.28 3.36 17.91
C ARG A 85 -20.39 3.82 16.77
N PHE A 86 -20.93 4.62 15.85
CA PHE A 86 -20.19 5.21 14.74
C PHE A 86 -19.06 6.14 15.22
N LEU A 87 -19.30 6.92 16.27
CA LEU A 87 -18.28 7.79 16.87
C LEU A 87 -17.15 7.02 17.58
N GLY A 88 -17.32 5.70 17.76
CA GLY A 88 -16.31 4.83 18.34
C GLY A 88 -16.58 4.40 19.77
N GLU A 89 -17.74 4.74 20.34
CA GLU A 89 -18.06 4.34 21.71
C GLU A 89 -18.14 2.81 21.85
N GLY A 90 -17.59 2.29 22.96
CA GLY A 90 -17.48 0.85 23.20
C GLY A 90 -16.38 0.15 22.38
N HIS A 91 -15.59 0.89 21.59
CA HIS A 91 -14.44 0.34 20.87
C HIS A 91 -13.14 0.62 21.62
N ARG A 92 -12.27 -0.39 21.65
CA ARG A 92 -10.91 -0.30 22.18
C ARG A 92 -9.96 -0.03 21.02
N LEU A 93 -9.12 0.98 21.16
CA LEU A 93 -7.99 1.17 20.27
C LEU A 93 -6.81 0.32 20.75
N TYR A 94 -6.19 -0.43 19.84
CA TYR A 94 -4.98 -1.21 20.11
C TYR A 94 -3.97 -1.03 18.98
N LEU A 95 -2.69 -1.16 19.30
CA LEU A 95 -1.61 -1.12 18.32
C LEU A 95 -1.17 -2.56 18.04
N ARG A 96 -1.20 -2.97 16.77
CA ARG A 96 -0.64 -4.25 16.35
C ARG A 96 0.61 -4.06 15.52
N GLU A 97 1.42 -5.12 15.53
CA GLU A 97 2.65 -5.24 14.79
C GLU A 97 2.51 -6.43 13.85
N TYR A 98 2.88 -6.22 12.59
CA TYR A 98 2.78 -7.21 11.52
C TYR A 98 4.08 -7.27 10.73
N LEU A 99 4.31 -8.41 10.07
CA LEU A 99 5.27 -8.46 8.97
C LEU A 99 4.68 -7.72 7.77
N VAL A 100 5.49 -6.89 7.11
CA VAL A 100 5.06 -6.05 5.99
C VAL A 100 4.44 -6.87 4.85
N GLY A 101 5.06 -8.00 4.47
CA GLY A 101 4.58 -8.85 3.39
C GLY A 101 3.16 -9.38 3.65
N ILE A 102 2.87 -9.79 4.89
CA ILE A 102 1.54 -10.28 5.29
C ILE A 102 0.51 -9.16 5.22
N LYS A 103 0.82 -7.99 5.79
CA LYS A 103 -0.15 -6.89 5.88
C LYS A 103 -0.46 -6.28 4.51
N THR A 104 0.57 -6.12 3.69
CA THR A 104 0.45 -5.60 2.33
C THR A 104 -0.36 -6.54 1.45
N LEU A 105 -0.08 -7.85 1.54
CA LEU A 105 -0.85 -8.88 0.83
C LEU A 105 -2.33 -8.85 1.25
N GLN A 106 -2.61 -8.72 2.55
CA GLN A 106 -3.99 -8.60 3.05
C GLN A 106 -4.73 -7.42 2.38
N TYR A 107 -4.12 -6.23 2.35
CA TYR A 107 -4.75 -5.07 1.69
C TYR A 107 -4.96 -5.27 0.19
N ARG A 108 -4.03 -5.94 -0.50
CA ARG A 108 -4.20 -6.27 -1.93
C ARG A 108 -5.36 -7.24 -2.16
N LEU A 109 -5.51 -8.25 -1.32
CA LEU A 109 -6.62 -9.22 -1.36
C LEU A 109 -7.97 -8.54 -1.06
N GLU A 110 -7.97 -7.50 -0.23
CA GLU A 110 -9.14 -6.64 0.02
C GLU A 110 -9.43 -5.67 -1.14
N ASN A 111 -8.72 -5.78 -2.27
CA ASN A 111 -8.82 -4.92 -3.43
C ASN A 111 -8.49 -3.44 -3.14
N ARG A 112 -7.49 -3.19 -2.27
CA ARG A 112 -7.07 -1.85 -1.85
C ARG A 112 -5.69 -1.52 -2.44
N SER A 113 -5.49 -0.25 -2.79
CA SER A 113 -4.14 0.25 -3.10
C SER A 113 -3.42 0.59 -1.81
N VAL A 114 -2.11 0.42 -1.79
CA VAL A 114 -1.26 0.78 -0.66
C VAL A 114 -0.19 1.77 -1.13
N PHE A 115 -0.01 2.87 -0.40
CA PHE A 115 0.96 3.91 -0.70
C PHE A 115 1.96 4.03 0.46
N TYR A 116 3.26 3.93 0.18
CA TYR A 116 4.33 4.13 1.15
C TYR A 116 4.99 5.47 0.88
N TYR A 117 4.90 6.39 1.85
CA TYR A 117 5.55 7.70 1.83
C TYR A 117 6.81 7.61 2.69
N PHE A 118 7.96 7.36 2.07
CA PHE A 118 9.23 7.20 2.77
C PHE A 118 9.71 8.53 3.34
N LEU A 119 10.01 8.54 4.64
CA LEU A 119 10.37 9.75 5.36
C LEU A 119 11.88 9.90 5.49
N ASP A 120 12.34 11.14 5.36
CA ASP A 120 13.70 11.58 5.59
C ASP A 120 13.96 11.74 7.09
N LEU A 121 14.19 10.62 7.79
CA LEU A 121 14.57 10.59 9.19
C LEU A 121 15.94 9.93 9.35
N ASP A 122 16.72 10.40 10.32
CA ASP A 122 17.98 9.76 10.66
C ASP A 122 17.78 8.41 11.37
N GLN A 123 18.83 7.60 11.42
CA GLN A 123 18.74 6.24 11.96
C GLN A 123 18.42 6.22 13.46
N GLU A 124 18.89 7.21 14.23
CA GLU A 124 18.61 7.31 15.66
C GLU A 124 17.13 7.58 15.92
N ASP A 125 16.53 8.46 15.12
CA ASP A 125 15.12 8.80 15.16
C ASP A 125 14.24 7.64 14.71
N ILE A 126 14.63 6.90 13.67
CA ILE A 126 13.91 5.70 13.23
C ILE A 126 13.87 4.65 14.35
N LEU A 127 15.01 4.39 15.00
CA LEU A 127 15.10 3.43 16.10
C LEU A 127 14.31 3.90 17.33
N SER A 128 14.37 5.20 17.64
CA SER A 128 13.61 5.81 18.74
C SER A 128 12.11 5.72 18.51
N LEU A 129 11.65 6.02 17.29
CA LEU A 129 10.26 5.92 16.88
C LEU A 129 9.74 4.48 16.96
N LYS A 130 10.52 3.49 16.49
CA LYS A 130 10.17 2.06 16.63
C LYS A 130 10.07 1.64 18.10
N SER A 131 10.97 2.14 18.96
CA SER A 131 10.93 1.90 20.40
C SER A 131 9.69 2.51 21.06
N GLU A 132 9.29 3.71 20.63
CA GLU A 132 8.09 4.38 21.12
C GLU A 132 6.81 3.61 20.77
N LEU A 133 6.68 3.15 19.52
CA LEU A 133 5.57 2.28 19.11
C LEU A 133 5.54 0.97 19.89
N SER A 134 6.70 0.36 20.15
CA SER A 134 6.78 -0.86 20.97
C SER A 134 6.32 -0.62 22.41
N LYS A 135 6.65 0.53 23.00
CA LYS A 135 6.16 0.92 24.34
C LYS A 135 4.66 1.17 24.33
N GLU A 136 4.17 1.87 23.31
CA GLU A 136 2.74 2.15 23.16
C GLU A 136 1.92 0.87 22.99
N LYS A 137 2.42 -0.09 22.20
CA LYS A 137 1.84 -1.43 22.07
C LYS A 137 1.72 -2.11 23.42
N LYS A 138 2.81 -2.21 24.19
CA LYS A 138 2.81 -2.82 25.53
C LYS A 138 1.85 -2.11 26.48
N ARG A 139 1.79 -0.78 26.44
CA ARG A 139 0.88 0.03 27.26
C ARG A 139 -0.57 -0.28 26.93
N ARG A 140 -0.92 -0.35 25.64
CA ARG A 140 -2.27 -0.66 25.15
C ARG A 140 -2.66 -2.11 25.42
N GLU A 141 -1.73 -3.07 25.36
CA GLU A 141 -1.97 -4.47 25.71
C GLU A 141 -2.22 -4.66 27.21
N GLY A 142 -1.46 -3.98 28.07
CA GLY A 142 -1.58 -4.05 29.52
C GLY A 142 -2.80 -3.35 30.12
N ILE A 143 -3.51 -2.52 29.34
CA ILE A 143 -4.70 -1.79 29.80
C ILE A 143 -5.83 -1.94 28.76
N ALA A 144 -6.93 -2.60 29.14
CA ALA A 144 -8.13 -2.67 28.31
C ALA A 144 -8.89 -1.32 28.34
N LEU A 145 -8.42 -0.34 27.57
CA LEU A 145 -9.04 0.98 27.44
C LEU A 145 -10.01 1.03 26.27
N TYR A 146 -11.27 1.38 26.53
CA TYR A 146 -12.29 1.66 25.50
C TYR A 146 -12.30 3.15 25.17
N ASP A 147 -11.24 3.62 24.53
CA ASP A 147 -11.01 5.04 24.30
C ASP A 147 -10.89 5.41 22.81
N TYR A 148 -11.31 4.53 21.90
CA TYR A 148 -11.35 4.87 20.48
C TYR A 148 -12.37 5.99 20.24
N ASN A 149 -11.98 6.96 19.41
CA ASN A 149 -12.86 8.02 18.94
C ASN A 149 -12.42 8.41 17.53
N VAL A 150 -13.36 8.40 16.58
CA VAL A 150 -13.04 8.63 15.15
C VAL A 150 -12.34 9.97 14.89
N PHE A 151 -12.60 11.00 15.71
CA PHE A 151 -12.03 12.34 15.55
C PHE A 151 -10.76 12.57 16.36
N MET A 152 -10.68 12.01 17.57
CA MET A 152 -9.62 12.34 18.53
C MET A 152 -8.60 11.22 18.73
N LYS A 153 -9.04 9.98 18.65
CA LYS A 153 -8.25 8.78 19.00
C LYS A 153 -8.52 7.69 17.97
N SER A 154 -8.04 7.93 16.76
CA SER A 154 -8.13 7.04 15.62
C SER A 154 -6.74 6.61 15.15
N CYS A 155 -6.67 5.73 14.14
CA CYS A 155 -5.40 5.34 13.55
C CYS A 155 -4.63 6.53 12.97
N LEU A 156 -5.36 7.50 12.41
CA LEU A 156 -4.78 8.74 11.89
C LEU A 156 -4.19 9.60 13.01
N THR A 157 -4.99 9.94 14.02
CA THR A 157 -4.58 10.91 15.04
C THR A 157 -3.46 10.38 15.92
N GLU A 158 -3.54 9.12 16.35
CA GLU A 158 -2.54 8.53 17.24
C GLU A 158 -1.22 8.28 16.50
N MET A 159 -1.25 7.88 15.23
CA MET A 159 -0.02 7.75 14.44
C MET A 159 0.65 9.09 14.20
N LEU A 160 -0.12 10.13 13.83
CA LEU A 160 0.42 11.47 13.63
C LEU A 160 1.00 12.08 14.91
N LYS A 161 0.35 11.81 16.05
CA LYS A 161 0.84 12.23 17.37
C LYS A 161 2.21 11.62 17.70
N ILE A 162 2.45 10.36 17.31
CA ILE A 162 3.72 9.68 17.54
C ILE A 162 4.79 10.16 16.55
N ILE A 163 4.46 10.42 15.29
CA ILE A 163 5.46 10.72 14.26
C ILE A 163 5.86 12.20 14.16
N ASN A 164 4.93 13.12 14.40
CA ASN A 164 5.18 14.56 14.26
C ASN A 164 6.32 15.09 15.14
N PRO A 165 6.55 14.62 16.39
CA PRO A 165 7.71 15.03 17.17
C PRO A 165 9.05 14.78 16.47
N TYR A 166 9.19 13.67 15.74
CA TYR A 166 10.40 13.33 15.00
C TYR A 166 10.57 14.20 13.75
N LEU A 167 9.47 14.52 13.06
CA LEU A 167 9.49 15.45 11.93
C LEU A 167 9.94 16.86 12.36
N LEU A 168 9.36 17.37 13.46
CA LEU A 168 9.69 18.68 14.01
C LEU A 168 11.15 18.75 14.48
N LYS A 169 11.66 17.69 15.13
CA LYS A 169 13.08 17.58 15.53
C LYS A 169 14.02 17.71 14.33
N ASN A 170 13.63 17.17 13.17
CA ASN A 170 14.39 17.23 11.92
C ASN A 170 14.12 18.49 11.08
N ASN A 171 13.50 19.53 11.67
CA ASN A 171 13.14 20.79 11.00
C ASN A 171 12.17 20.62 9.83
N PHE A 172 11.40 19.53 9.78
CA PHE A 172 10.26 19.41 8.89
C PHE A 172 9.01 19.98 9.55
N PRO A 173 8.08 20.58 8.78
CA PRO A 173 6.77 20.92 9.30
C PRO A 173 6.06 19.67 9.81
N ALA A 174 5.18 19.85 10.79
CA ALA A 174 4.29 18.77 11.23
C ALA A 174 3.33 18.41 10.09
N ILE A 175 2.97 17.13 10.01
CA ILE A 175 1.92 16.69 9.11
C ILE A 175 0.58 17.15 9.69
N GLU A 176 -0.02 18.13 9.04
CA GLU A 176 -1.31 18.68 9.43
C GLU A 176 -2.46 17.87 8.83
N PHE A 177 -3.35 17.40 9.71
CA PHE A 177 -4.67 16.91 9.34
C PHE A 177 -5.72 17.85 9.92
N PHE A 178 -6.92 17.84 9.34
CA PHE A 178 -8.00 18.67 9.84
C PHE A 178 -8.56 18.06 11.13
N ASN A 179 -8.11 18.56 12.28
CA ASN A 179 -8.67 18.17 13.56
C ASN A 179 -10.01 18.87 13.78
N VAL A 180 -11.06 18.07 13.86
CA VAL A 180 -12.45 18.53 13.95
C VAL A 180 -12.78 19.19 15.30
N GLU A 181 -12.06 18.88 16.39
CA GLU A 181 -12.28 19.52 17.69
C GLU A 181 -11.98 21.03 17.65
N GLU A 182 -10.88 21.42 17.00
CA GLU A 182 -10.50 22.83 16.82
C GLU A 182 -11.56 23.56 15.99
N ALA A 183 -12.08 22.92 14.94
CA ALA A 183 -13.13 23.47 14.09
C ALA A 183 -14.47 23.64 14.84
N PHE A 184 -14.88 22.68 15.68
CA PHE A 184 -16.12 22.79 16.47
C PHE A 184 -16.04 23.83 17.57
N SER A 185 -14.85 24.06 18.15
CA SER A 185 -14.65 25.11 19.14
C SER A 185 -14.89 26.52 18.56
N GLY A 186 -14.67 26.70 17.24
CA GLY A 186 -14.86 27.96 16.52
C GLY A 186 -16.16 28.09 15.70
N PHE A 187 -16.73 26.98 15.20
CA PHE A 187 -17.89 26.99 14.30
C PHE A 187 -19.17 26.46 14.97
N LYS A 188 -20.07 27.39 15.33
CA LYS A 188 -21.44 27.09 15.79
C LYS A 188 -22.44 26.67 14.68
N ARG A 189 -21.99 26.35 13.45
CA ARG A 189 -22.92 26.08 12.32
C ARG A 189 -22.47 24.97 11.38
N PHE A 190 -23.36 23.96 11.27
CA PHE A 190 -23.67 23.12 10.11
C PHE A 190 -22.51 22.63 9.24
N VAL A 191 -21.54 21.94 9.83
CA VAL A 191 -20.73 20.98 9.05
C VAL A 191 -21.43 19.63 9.14
N SER A 192 -21.76 19.02 8.00
CA SER A 192 -22.42 17.71 7.99
C SER A 192 -21.45 16.64 8.52
N GLY A 193 -21.98 15.62 9.21
CA GLY A 193 -21.18 14.54 9.78
C GLY A 193 -20.30 13.86 8.72
N GLU A 194 -20.80 13.73 7.49
CA GLU A 194 -20.10 13.14 6.35
C GLU A 194 -18.89 13.98 5.91
N LEU A 195 -18.97 15.30 5.96
CA LEU A 195 -17.86 16.18 5.58
C LEU A 195 -16.75 16.15 6.64
N LEU A 196 -17.13 16.13 7.93
CA LEU A 196 -16.18 15.96 9.04
C LEU A 196 -15.49 14.61 8.96
N PHE A 197 -16.26 13.60 8.60
CA PHE A 197 -15.82 12.24 8.45
C PHE A 197 -14.85 12.05 7.28
N ALA A 198 -15.18 12.59 6.10
CA ALA A 198 -14.29 12.57 4.94
C ALA A 198 -12.92 13.20 5.27
N ASN A 199 -12.90 14.31 6.02
CA ASN A 199 -11.68 15.02 6.38
C ASN A 199 -10.81 14.33 7.46
N ASN A 200 -11.33 13.32 8.16
CA ASN A 200 -10.57 12.50 9.14
C ASN A 200 -10.19 11.12 8.60
N ALA A 201 -10.50 10.82 7.34
CA ALA A 201 -10.11 9.56 6.73
C ALA A 201 -8.61 9.57 6.38
N PRO A 202 -7.83 8.54 6.75
CA PRO A 202 -6.42 8.40 6.40
C PRO A 202 -6.09 8.70 4.94
N PHE A 203 -6.95 8.28 4.02
CA PHE A 203 -6.70 8.48 2.59
C PHE A 203 -6.66 9.95 2.17
N THR A 204 -7.32 10.87 2.89
CA THR A 204 -7.24 12.30 2.58
C THR A 204 -5.88 12.91 2.88
N LEU A 205 -5.04 12.19 3.64
CA LEU A 205 -3.67 12.60 3.94
C LEU A 205 -2.72 12.36 2.76
N ALA A 206 -3.05 11.44 1.85
CA ALA A 206 -2.18 11.05 0.73
C ALA A 206 -1.68 12.24 -0.13
N PRO A 207 -2.55 13.17 -0.60
CA PRO A 207 -2.08 14.33 -1.37
C PRO A 207 -1.23 15.32 -0.56
N LYS A 208 -1.41 15.38 0.76
CA LYS A 208 -0.61 16.24 1.65
C LYS A 208 0.77 15.63 1.87
N LEU A 209 0.84 14.32 2.15
CA LEU A 209 2.10 13.59 2.29
C LEU A 209 2.92 13.63 1.00
N ALA A 210 2.29 13.44 -0.16
CA ALA A 210 2.98 13.49 -1.45
C ALA A 210 3.71 14.82 -1.71
N LYS A 211 3.31 15.90 -1.05
CA LYS A 211 3.91 17.24 -1.16
C LYS A 211 4.74 17.63 0.07
N HIS A 212 4.80 16.76 1.07
CA HIS A 212 5.44 17.06 2.34
C HIS A 212 6.97 17.02 2.18
N PRO A 213 7.73 18.02 2.66
CA PRO A 213 9.18 18.11 2.43
C PRO A 213 9.98 16.99 3.10
N ALA A 214 9.40 16.32 4.11
CA ALA A 214 10.01 15.14 4.72
C ALA A 214 9.88 13.86 3.88
N VAL A 215 9.07 13.86 2.82
CA VAL A 215 8.88 12.65 2.00
C VAL A 215 9.94 12.61 0.89
N MET A 216 10.77 11.57 0.92
CA MET A 216 11.85 11.36 -0.05
C MET A 216 11.38 10.63 -1.31
N ASP A 217 10.44 9.70 -1.14
CA ASP A 217 9.99 8.79 -2.19
C ASP A 217 8.59 8.27 -1.88
N VAL A 218 7.84 7.91 -2.92
CA VAL A 218 6.51 7.33 -2.82
C VAL A 218 6.43 6.06 -3.63
N GLN A 219 6.17 4.94 -2.96
CA GLN A 219 5.91 3.67 -3.62
C GLN A 219 4.43 3.32 -3.56
N LYS A 220 3.90 2.80 -4.66
CA LYS A 220 2.49 2.43 -4.79
C LYS A 220 2.39 0.95 -5.11
N ILE A 221 1.56 0.26 -4.35
CA ILE A 221 1.16 -1.13 -4.58
C ILE A 221 -0.30 -1.14 -4.99
N LEU A 222 -0.59 -1.77 -6.13
CA LEU A 222 -1.92 -1.84 -6.70
C LEU A 222 -2.73 -3.02 -6.13
N PRO A 223 -4.06 -2.92 -6.13
CA PRO A 223 -4.94 -4.03 -5.82
C PRO A 223 -4.68 -5.23 -6.75
N GLN A 224 -4.92 -6.44 -6.25
CA GLN A 224 -4.76 -7.65 -7.07
C GLN A 224 -5.68 -7.63 -8.30
N TYR A 225 -6.96 -7.28 -8.12
CA TYR A 225 -7.95 -7.28 -9.22
C TYR A 225 -7.65 -6.22 -10.30
N VAL A 226 -6.98 -5.11 -9.95
CA VAL A 226 -6.58 -4.10 -10.95
C VAL A 226 -5.42 -4.61 -11.79
N GLN A 227 -4.45 -5.32 -11.20
CA GLN A 227 -3.40 -5.99 -11.98
C GLN A 227 -3.99 -7.07 -12.89
N GLU A 228 -4.93 -7.88 -12.39
CA GLU A 228 -5.65 -8.87 -13.19
C GLU A 228 -6.45 -8.23 -14.33
N ILE A 229 -7.14 -7.09 -14.10
CA ILE A 229 -7.83 -6.33 -15.15
C ILE A 229 -6.83 -5.72 -16.15
N GLU A 230 -5.74 -5.11 -15.71
CA GLU A 230 -4.74 -4.49 -16.59
C GLU A 230 -4.08 -5.54 -17.48
N LEU A 231 -3.71 -6.68 -16.91
CA LEU A 231 -3.22 -7.86 -17.61
C LEU A 231 -4.26 -8.42 -18.58
N THR A 232 -5.51 -8.55 -18.14
CA THR A 232 -6.63 -9.00 -18.97
C THR A 232 -6.89 -8.03 -20.13
N MET A 233 -6.87 -6.72 -19.90
CA MET A 233 -7.01 -5.70 -20.94
C MET A 233 -5.82 -5.68 -21.90
N ALA A 234 -4.59 -5.85 -21.41
CA ALA A 234 -3.40 -5.99 -22.24
C ALA A 234 -3.50 -7.24 -23.14
N PHE A 235 -4.01 -8.34 -22.59
CA PHE A 235 -4.31 -9.55 -23.34
C PHE A 235 -5.43 -9.33 -24.37
N TYR A 236 -6.54 -8.69 -24.01
CA TYR A 236 -7.63 -8.34 -24.95
C TYR A 236 -7.12 -7.47 -26.11
N ARG A 237 -6.31 -6.43 -25.82
CA ARG A 237 -5.69 -5.58 -26.84
C ARG A 237 -4.75 -6.36 -27.76
N SER A 238 -4.06 -7.36 -27.21
CA SER A 238 -3.15 -8.21 -27.98
C SER A 238 -3.89 -9.26 -28.81
N ILE A 239 -5.03 -9.78 -28.36
CA ILE A 239 -5.90 -10.60 -29.21
C ILE A 239 -6.50 -9.77 -30.33
N GLU A 240 -6.96 -8.55 -30.05
CA GLU A 240 -7.48 -7.65 -31.09
C GLU A 240 -6.43 -7.32 -32.15
N SER A 241 -5.16 -7.14 -31.77
CA SER A 241 -4.08 -6.88 -32.74
C SER A 241 -3.75 -8.12 -33.58
N VAL A 242 -3.79 -9.32 -32.98
CA VAL A 242 -3.61 -10.60 -33.69
C VAL A 242 -4.76 -10.88 -34.67
N ASP A 243 -6.02 -10.60 -34.30
CA ASP A 243 -7.18 -10.82 -35.17
C ASP A 243 -7.22 -9.84 -36.37
N LYS A 244 -6.74 -8.60 -36.17
CA LYS A 244 -6.71 -7.58 -37.22
C LYS A 244 -5.58 -7.80 -38.23
N ASP A 245 -4.36 -8.06 -37.78
CA ASP A 245 -3.16 -8.01 -38.65
C ASP A 245 -2.33 -9.30 -38.70
N CYS A 246 -2.76 -10.39 -38.02
CA CYS A 246 -2.00 -11.63 -37.85
C CYS A 246 -0.54 -11.43 -37.35
N SER A 247 -0.22 -10.27 -36.77
CA SER A 247 1.11 -10.00 -36.21
C SER A 247 1.10 -10.28 -34.72
N MET A 248 1.73 -11.38 -34.30
CA MET A 248 2.10 -11.57 -32.90
C MET A 248 3.31 -10.67 -32.63
N ASN A 249 3.14 -9.59 -31.88
CA ASN A 249 4.30 -8.81 -31.44
C ASN A 249 5.01 -9.55 -30.30
N SER A 250 6.30 -9.25 -30.08
CA SER A 250 7.07 -9.86 -28.98
C SER A 250 6.45 -9.58 -27.61
N GLU A 251 5.77 -8.44 -27.44
CA GLU A 251 5.06 -8.09 -26.20
C GLU A 251 3.95 -9.09 -25.86
N PHE A 252 3.27 -9.70 -26.84
CA PHE A 252 2.27 -10.73 -26.60
C PHE A 252 2.89 -12.02 -26.07
N ILE A 253 4.06 -12.41 -26.60
CA ILE A 253 4.79 -13.61 -26.14
C ILE A 253 5.32 -13.37 -24.73
N ASP A 254 5.94 -12.22 -24.48
CA ASP A 254 6.47 -11.84 -23.16
C ASP A 254 5.34 -11.73 -22.11
N LEU A 255 4.18 -11.16 -22.50
CA LEU A 255 3.00 -11.06 -21.63
C LEU A 255 2.41 -12.44 -21.32
N MET A 256 2.36 -13.33 -22.30
CA MET A 256 1.92 -14.71 -22.07
C MET A 256 2.87 -15.47 -21.16
N GLU A 257 4.18 -15.39 -21.39
CA GLU A 257 5.20 -15.97 -20.51
C GLU A 257 5.08 -15.46 -19.07
N HIS A 258 4.84 -14.15 -18.90
CA HIS A 258 4.64 -13.54 -17.59
C HIS A 258 3.34 -14.02 -16.91
N LEU A 259 2.23 -14.06 -17.64
CA LEU A 259 0.93 -14.57 -17.16
C LEU A 259 0.97 -16.05 -16.77
N ILE A 260 1.82 -16.84 -17.43
CA ILE A 260 2.01 -18.27 -17.13
C ILE A 260 2.74 -18.46 -15.80
N LEU A 261 3.75 -17.61 -15.54
CA LEU A 261 4.63 -17.70 -14.37
C LEU A 261 3.99 -17.16 -13.08
N GLU A 262 3.07 -16.20 -13.16
CA GLU A 262 2.52 -15.51 -11.97
C GLU A 262 1.22 -16.10 -11.39
N ASP A 263 0.71 -17.23 -11.93
CA ASP A 263 -0.52 -17.89 -11.43
C ASP A 263 -1.79 -17.00 -11.37
N SER A 264 -1.77 -15.85 -12.05
CA SER A 264 -2.78 -14.78 -11.95
C SER A 264 -3.91 -14.87 -12.99
N PHE A 265 -3.90 -15.90 -13.84
CA PHE A 265 -4.86 -16.04 -14.93
C PHE A 265 -5.97 -17.04 -14.58
N LEU A 266 -7.13 -16.53 -14.15
CA LEU A 266 -8.35 -17.31 -13.98
C LEU A 266 -9.01 -17.60 -15.34
N TYR A 267 -9.43 -18.85 -15.56
CA TYR A 267 -10.24 -19.21 -16.72
C TYR A 267 -11.55 -18.40 -16.75
N ASP A 268 -11.73 -17.56 -17.78
CA ASP A 268 -12.94 -16.78 -18.02
C ASP A 268 -13.61 -17.17 -19.36
N GLU A 269 -14.93 -17.40 -19.34
CA GLU A 269 -15.69 -17.94 -20.48
C GLU A 269 -15.82 -16.96 -21.70
N PRO A 270 -15.93 -15.63 -21.50
CA PRO A 270 -15.67 -14.63 -22.52
C PRO A 270 -14.32 -14.77 -23.22
N MET A 271 -13.24 -15.03 -22.48
CA MET A 271 -11.90 -15.20 -23.03
C MET A 271 -11.80 -16.45 -23.89
N PHE A 272 -12.41 -17.55 -23.43
CA PHE A 272 -12.57 -18.79 -24.21
C PHE A 272 -13.24 -18.55 -25.57
N LYS A 273 -14.33 -17.77 -25.59
CA LYS A 273 -15.03 -17.42 -26.84
C LYS A 273 -14.21 -16.50 -27.73
N LEU A 274 -13.44 -15.58 -27.16
CA LEU A 274 -12.59 -14.64 -27.90
C LEU A 274 -11.42 -15.37 -28.59
N PHE A 275 -10.75 -16.27 -27.86
CA PHE A 275 -9.65 -17.07 -28.42
C PHE A 275 -10.13 -18.02 -29.52
N LYS A 276 -11.32 -18.61 -29.37
CA LYS A 276 -11.99 -19.37 -30.44
C LYS A 276 -12.23 -18.53 -31.71
N GLY A 277 -12.36 -17.22 -31.56
CA GLY A 277 -12.51 -16.26 -32.67
C GLY A 277 -11.21 -15.98 -33.44
N ILE A 278 -10.04 -16.28 -32.87
CA ILE A 278 -8.76 -16.07 -33.55
C ILE A 278 -8.67 -17.01 -34.76
N LYS A 279 -8.50 -16.43 -35.95
CA LYS A 279 -8.42 -17.24 -37.18
C LYS A 279 -7.14 -18.10 -37.14
N LYS A 280 -7.30 -19.43 -37.24
CA LYS A 280 -6.19 -20.42 -37.31
C LYS A 280 -5.06 -20.04 -38.27
N ARG A 281 -5.36 -19.26 -39.32
CA ARG A 281 -4.40 -18.75 -40.31
C ARG A 281 -3.36 -17.74 -39.78
N CYS A 282 -3.58 -17.14 -38.61
CA CYS A 282 -2.72 -16.10 -38.06
C CYS A 282 -1.62 -16.62 -37.12
N LEU A 283 -1.62 -17.91 -36.77
CA LEU A 283 -0.73 -18.46 -35.76
C LEU A 283 0.10 -19.60 -36.36
N LYS A 284 1.42 -19.60 -36.11
CA LYS A 284 2.24 -20.80 -36.37
C LYS A 284 1.74 -21.92 -35.45
N GLN A 285 1.60 -23.13 -36.00
CA GLN A 285 0.98 -24.28 -35.33
C GLN A 285 1.55 -24.52 -33.93
N ASP A 286 2.88 -24.44 -33.78
CA ASP A 286 3.57 -24.63 -32.50
C ASP A 286 3.20 -23.59 -31.42
N SER A 287 3.02 -22.32 -31.81
CA SER A 287 2.63 -21.25 -30.88
C SER A 287 1.18 -21.38 -30.45
N PHE A 288 0.30 -21.85 -31.34
CA PHE A 288 -1.11 -22.07 -31.02
C PHE A 288 -1.30 -23.26 -30.08
N SER A 289 -0.63 -24.38 -30.36
CA SER A 289 -0.66 -25.58 -29.50
C SER A 289 -0.06 -25.30 -28.12
N ASN A 290 1.02 -24.52 -28.02
CA ASN A 290 1.56 -24.09 -26.73
C ASN A 290 0.54 -23.27 -25.92
N MET A 291 -0.16 -22.31 -26.54
CA MET A 291 -1.18 -21.52 -25.84
C MET A 291 -2.37 -22.38 -25.37
N ILE A 292 -2.83 -23.33 -26.18
CA ILE A 292 -3.91 -24.25 -25.78
C ILE A 292 -3.44 -25.13 -24.61
N PHE A 293 -2.21 -25.64 -24.66
CA PHE A 293 -1.62 -26.44 -23.59
C PHE A 293 -1.50 -25.66 -22.28
N LEU A 294 -1.06 -24.41 -22.35
CA LEU A 294 -0.96 -23.53 -21.18
C LEU A 294 -2.33 -23.21 -20.57
N TRP A 295 -3.34 -23.00 -21.42
CA TRP A 295 -4.70 -22.79 -20.96
C TRP A 295 -5.31 -24.03 -20.31
N TYR A 296 -5.01 -25.21 -20.85
CA TYR A 296 -5.38 -26.49 -20.28
C TYR A 296 -4.77 -26.72 -18.89
N LEU A 297 -3.50 -26.35 -18.69
CA LEU A 297 -2.84 -26.46 -17.40
C LEU A 297 -3.49 -25.57 -16.32
N LYS A 298 -3.97 -24.38 -16.69
CA LYS A 298 -4.59 -23.40 -15.76
C LYS A 298 -6.08 -23.60 -15.48
N ALA A 299 -6.78 -24.47 -16.22
CA ALA A 299 -8.19 -24.73 -15.95
C ALA A 299 -8.37 -25.54 -14.65
N ASP A 300 -8.74 -24.89 -13.54
CA ASP A 300 -8.84 -25.52 -12.21
C ASP A 300 -9.86 -26.66 -12.12
N LYS A 301 -10.93 -26.58 -12.91
CA LYS A 301 -12.02 -27.57 -12.86
C LYS A 301 -11.87 -28.55 -14.00
N THR A 302 -11.98 -29.84 -13.68
CA THR A 302 -11.94 -30.95 -14.65
C THR A 302 -12.90 -30.74 -15.83
N LYS A 303 -14.08 -30.17 -15.58
CA LYS A 303 -15.06 -29.87 -16.65
C LYS A 303 -14.54 -28.86 -17.69
N ASP A 304 -13.70 -27.92 -17.28
CA ASP A 304 -13.18 -26.86 -18.14
C ASP A 304 -11.97 -27.39 -18.94
N LYS A 305 -11.16 -28.26 -18.33
CA LYS A 305 -10.12 -29.05 -19.02
C LYS A 305 -10.72 -29.93 -20.13
N ILE A 306 -11.77 -30.68 -19.80
CA ILE A 306 -12.50 -31.52 -20.78
C ILE A 306 -13.08 -30.67 -21.91
N LYS A 307 -13.57 -29.46 -21.61
CA LYS A 307 -14.08 -28.53 -22.64
C LYS A 307 -12.97 -28.07 -23.58
N ILE A 308 -11.78 -27.75 -23.06
CA ILE A 308 -10.60 -27.37 -23.86
C ILE A 308 -10.15 -28.55 -24.73
N GLU A 309 -10.00 -29.75 -24.16
CA GLU A 309 -9.64 -30.97 -24.90
C GLU A 309 -10.61 -31.26 -26.03
N ASN A 310 -11.92 -31.19 -25.77
CA ASN A 310 -12.93 -31.47 -26.79
C ASN A 310 -12.91 -30.43 -27.92
N GLU A 311 -12.69 -29.16 -27.59
CA GLU A 311 -12.73 -28.06 -28.56
C GLU A 311 -11.45 -27.97 -29.41
N PHE A 312 -10.30 -28.40 -28.87
CA PHE A 312 -8.99 -28.30 -29.50
C PHE A 312 -8.28 -29.64 -29.67
N SER A 313 -9.05 -30.73 -29.75
CA SER A 313 -8.54 -32.11 -29.85
C SER A 313 -7.66 -32.35 -31.08
N GLU A 314 -7.90 -31.63 -32.17
CA GLU A 314 -7.09 -31.71 -33.40
C GLU A 314 -5.74 -31.00 -33.27
N GLU A 315 -5.62 -30.04 -32.36
CA GLU A 315 -4.43 -29.19 -32.15
C GLU A 315 -3.54 -29.63 -30.98
N LEU A 316 -4.06 -30.52 -30.12
CA LEU A 316 -3.35 -31.13 -28.99
C LEU A 316 -2.76 -32.52 -29.31
N GLY A 317 -3.03 -33.06 -30.50
CA GLY A 317 -2.47 -34.32 -31.03
C GLY A 317 -1.31 -34.10 -32.00
#